data_AF-M5T7R3-F1
#
_entry.id   AF-M5T7R3-F1
#
_cell.length_a   1.000
_cell.length_b   1.000
_cell.length_c   1.000
_cell.angle_alpha   90.00
_cell.angle_beta   90.00
_cell.angle_gamma   90.00
#
_symmetry.space_group_name_H-M   'P 1'
#
loop_
_entity.id
_entity.type
_entity.pdbx_description
1 polymer ?
#
loop_
_entity_poly.entity_id
_entity_poly.type
_entity_poly.pdbx_seq_one_letter_code
_entity_poly.pdbx_strand_id
1 'polypeptide(L)'
;MALTIRAGKTFDVKTPPHVAIWLENASFYHIQTLHEPNDLKAGRAALPYWDFKVRGWEEAKRKAAESGKDLNEQQEVDGVSGATQNSSFDPADYILPADPDNPMPYRLLIEIDQPDDDQPSLVYSAEVDNADPRAFQLLDLVGYPKREENDENGREVWALYFVDEPVGSAIGLIDSALLTIDRP
;
A
#
# COMPACT_ATOMS: atom_id res chain seq x y z
N MET A 1 0.42 2.37 -17.50
CA MET A 1 0.47 1.44 -16.35
C MET A 1 -0.80 0.60 -16.32
N ALA A 2 -0.65 -0.71 -16.21
CA ALA A 2 -1.74 -1.68 -16.12
C ALA A 2 -1.38 -2.74 -15.08
N LEU A 3 -2.32 -3.08 -14.20
CA LEU A 3 -2.16 -4.16 -13.24
C LEU A 3 -3.11 -5.29 -13.59
N THR A 4 -2.56 -6.50 -13.74
CA THR A 4 -3.35 -7.72 -13.97
C THR A 4 -3.19 -8.62 -12.76
N ILE A 5 -4.29 -8.89 -12.04
CA ILE A 5 -4.31 -9.86 -10.94
C ILE A 5 -4.91 -11.16 -11.45
N ARG A 6 -4.22 -12.27 -11.20
CA ARG A 6 -4.76 -13.60 -11.41
C ARG A 6 -5.34 -14.12 -10.09
N ALA A 7 -6.65 -14.34 -10.10
CA ALA A 7 -7.37 -14.99 -9.03
C ALA A 7 -6.78 -16.39 -8.74
N GLY A 8 -6.61 -16.68 -7.45
CA GLY A 8 -6.19 -17.99 -6.98
C GLY A 8 -7.37 -18.96 -6.77
N LYS A 9 -7.07 -20.14 -6.23
CA LYS A 9 -8.03 -21.26 -6.17
C LYS A 9 -9.19 -21.04 -5.21
N THR A 10 -9.06 -20.13 -4.23
CA THR A 10 -10.11 -19.83 -3.26
C THR A 10 -10.97 -18.63 -3.66
N PHE A 11 -10.68 -17.99 -4.79
CA PHE A 11 -11.47 -16.85 -5.29
C PHE A 11 -12.87 -17.28 -5.71
N ASP A 12 -13.90 -16.72 -5.08
CA ASP A 12 -15.29 -16.90 -5.47
C ASP A 12 -15.84 -15.66 -6.20
N VAL A 13 -16.19 -15.81 -7.48
CA VAL A 13 -16.78 -14.74 -8.30
C VAL A 13 -18.15 -14.30 -7.76
N LYS A 14 -18.88 -15.19 -7.08
CA LYS A 14 -20.20 -14.89 -6.51
C LYS A 14 -20.12 -14.09 -5.21
N THR A 15 -19.00 -14.22 -4.51
CA THR A 15 -18.69 -13.52 -3.25
C THR A 15 -17.29 -12.91 -3.38
N PRO A 16 -17.14 -11.89 -4.24
CA PRO A 16 -15.83 -11.37 -4.59
C PRO A 16 -15.14 -10.78 -3.35
N PRO A 17 -13.81 -10.97 -3.22
CA PRO A 17 -13.06 -10.40 -2.11
C PRO A 17 -13.05 -8.86 -2.19
N HIS A 18 -12.86 -8.22 -1.03
CA HIS A 18 -12.47 -6.82 -0.98
C HIS A 18 -11.00 -6.72 -1.36
N VAL A 19 -10.67 -5.78 -2.26
CA VAL A 19 -9.30 -5.57 -2.74
C VAL A 19 -9.00 -4.09 -2.77
N ALA A 20 -7.86 -3.71 -2.20
CA ALA A 20 -7.28 -2.39 -2.38
C ALA A 20 -5.84 -2.52 -2.87
N ILE A 21 -5.43 -1.59 -3.74
CA ILE A 21 -4.11 -1.60 -4.36
C ILE A 21 -3.56 -0.19 -4.33
N TRP A 22 -2.33 -0.02 -3.86
CA TRP A 22 -1.70 1.28 -3.80
C TRP A 22 -0.18 1.20 -4.00
N LEU A 23 0.42 2.32 -4.35
CA LEU A 23 1.87 2.51 -4.33
C LEU A 23 2.27 3.18 -3.03
N GLU A 24 3.42 2.77 -2.49
CA GLU A 24 4.14 3.44 -1.41
C GLU A 24 5.54 3.85 -1.87
N ASN A 25 5.94 5.07 -1.48
CA ASN A 25 7.32 5.49 -1.64
C ASN A 25 8.23 4.88 -0.54
N ALA A 26 9.54 5.14 -0.63
CA ALA A 26 10.54 4.65 0.33
C ALA A 26 10.33 5.14 1.78
N SER A 27 9.60 6.24 2.00
CA SER A 27 9.25 6.67 3.37
C SER A 27 8.01 5.96 3.93
N PHE A 28 7.30 5.18 3.11
CA PHE A 28 6.05 4.47 3.44
C PHE A 28 4.87 5.38 3.77
N TYR A 29 5.04 6.71 3.71
CA TYR A 29 3.99 7.67 4.08
C TYR A 29 3.23 8.20 2.87
N HIS A 30 3.90 8.35 1.72
CA HIS A 30 3.24 8.80 0.51
C HIS A 30 2.59 7.62 -0.18
N ILE A 31 1.27 7.71 -0.35
CA ILE A 31 0.50 6.67 -1.01
C ILE A 31 -0.28 7.19 -2.22
N GLN A 32 -0.38 6.35 -3.24
CA GLN A 32 -1.30 6.53 -4.35
C GLN A 32 -2.17 5.29 -4.50
N THR A 33 -3.46 5.41 -4.20
CA THR A 33 -4.43 4.35 -4.45
C THR A 33 -4.63 4.16 -5.95
N LEU A 34 -4.43 2.93 -6.43
CA LEU A 34 -4.61 2.50 -7.81
C LEU A 34 -5.94 1.77 -8.02
N HIS A 35 -6.41 1.08 -6.97
CA HIS A 35 -7.68 0.37 -6.98
C HIS A 35 -8.33 0.47 -5.60
N GLU A 36 -9.62 0.79 -5.60
CA GLU A 36 -10.46 0.83 -4.41
C GLU A 36 -11.45 -0.33 -4.43
N PRO A 37 -11.90 -0.80 -3.25
CA PRO A 37 -12.98 -1.77 -3.17
C PRO A 37 -14.26 -1.26 -3.85
N ASN A 38 -14.97 -2.15 -4.53
CA ASN A 38 -16.22 -1.81 -5.22
C ASN A 38 -17.28 -1.20 -4.27
N ASP A 39 -17.41 -1.76 -3.05
CA ASP A 39 -18.14 -1.13 -1.96
C ASP A 39 -17.12 -0.47 -1.02
N LEU A 40 -16.98 0.84 -1.12
CA LEU A 40 -16.00 1.59 -0.34
C LEU A 40 -16.26 1.52 1.17
N LYS A 41 -17.54 1.44 1.59
CA LYS A 41 -17.88 1.42 3.02
C LYS A 41 -17.55 0.07 3.63
N ALA A 42 -17.98 -1.01 2.97
CA ALA A 42 -17.63 -2.37 3.41
C ALA A 42 -16.13 -2.62 3.28
N GLY A 43 -15.53 -2.17 2.17
CA GLY A 43 -14.10 -2.30 1.90
C GLY A 43 -13.21 -1.60 2.92
N ARG A 44 -13.55 -0.37 3.35
CA ARG A 44 -12.79 0.31 4.43
C ARG A 44 -12.88 -0.42 5.78
N ALA A 45 -13.97 -1.13 6.04
CA ALA A 45 -14.10 -1.95 7.24
C ALA A 45 -13.33 -3.27 7.14
N ALA A 46 -13.29 -3.88 5.95
CA ALA A 46 -12.62 -5.14 5.66
C ALA A 46 -11.10 -4.99 5.41
N LEU A 47 -10.65 -3.82 4.96
CA LEU A 47 -9.26 -3.53 4.59
C LEU A 47 -8.68 -2.42 5.51
N PRO A 48 -8.46 -2.73 6.80
CA PRO A 48 -8.11 -1.72 7.78
C PRO A 48 -6.73 -1.12 7.58
N TYR A 49 -5.78 -1.83 6.98
CA TYR A 49 -4.43 -1.31 6.77
C TYR A 49 -4.44 -0.22 5.71
N TRP A 50 -5.07 -0.49 4.57
CA TRP A 50 -5.27 0.47 3.50
C TRP A 50 -6.09 1.68 3.96
N ASP A 51 -7.21 1.48 4.66
CA ASP A 51 -8.01 2.59 5.18
C ASP A 51 -7.21 3.48 6.15
N PHE A 52 -6.43 2.87 7.05
CA PHE A 52 -5.52 3.60 7.94
C PHE A 52 -4.53 4.47 7.15
N LYS A 53 -3.90 3.92 6.12
CA LYS A 53 -2.90 4.61 5.30
C LYS A 53 -3.55 5.76 4.50
N VAL A 54 -4.74 5.53 3.93
CA VAL A 54 -5.51 6.56 3.22
C VAL A 54 -5.90 7.70 4.15
N ARG A 55 -6.43 7.41 5.35
CA ARG A 55 -6.79 8.44 6.32
C ARG A 55 -5.59 9.27 6.75
N GLY A 56 -4.47 8.62 7.05
CA GLY A 56 -3.22 9.30 7.40
C GLY A 56 -2.76 10.23 6.27
N TRP A 57 -2.87 9.77 5.03
CA TRP A 57 -2.52 10.56 3.86
C TRP A 57 -3.45 11.76 3.60
N GLU A 58 -4.76 11.55 3.73
CA GLU A 58 -5.76 12.63 3.61
C GLU A 58 -5.60 13.70 4.69
N GLU A 59 -5.30 13.28 5.92
CA GLU A 59 -5.03 14.19 7.02
C GLU A 59 -3.77 15.03 6.77
N ALA A 60 -2.68 14.41 6.29
CA ALA A 60 -1.46 15.11 5.92
C ALA A 60 -1.71 16.16 4.84
N LYS A 61 -2.42 15.80 3.75
CA LYS A 61 -2.84 16.73 2.69
C LYS A 61 -3.61 17.94 3.23
N ARG A 62 -4.55 17.69 4.14
CA ARG A 62 -5.34 18.76 4.75
C ARG A 62 -4.47 19.69 5.61
N LYS A 63 -3.63 19.14 6.49
CA LYS A 63 -2.73 19.93 7.35
C LYS A 63 -1.78 20.80 6.52
N ALA A 64 -1.24 20.27 5.43
CA ALA A 64 -0.35 21.02 4.55
C ALA A 64 -1.08 22.21 3.93
N ALA A 65 -2.26 21.96 3.35
CA ALA A 65 -3.12 22.99 2.78
C ALA A 65 -3.50 24.08 3.80
N GLU A 66 -3.80 23.71 5.04
CA GLU A 66 -4.16 24.66 6.11
C GLU A 66 -2.98 25.52 6.56
N SER A 67 -1.75 24.99 6.53
CA SER A 67 -0.55 25.71 6.97
C SER A 67 0.11 26.56 5.89
N GLY A 68 -0.26 26.34 4.62
CA GLY A 68 0.45 26.91 3.47
C GLY A 68 1.89 26.42 3.28
N LYS A 69 2.33 25.42 4.06
CA LYS A 69 3.59 24.72 3.88
C LYS A 69 3.43 23.59 2.90
N ASP A 70 4.52 23.26 2.23
CA ASP A 70 4.57 22.06 1.43
C ASP A 70 4.41 20.81 2.32
N LEU A 71 3.82 19.75 1.76
CA LEU A 71 3.60 18.46 2.44
C LEU A 71 4.89 17.91 3.06
N ASN A 72 6.00 18.23 2.42
CA ASN A 72 7.32 17.71 2.71
C ASN A 72 7.92 18.44 3.92
N GLU A 73 7.63 19.74 4.05
CA GLU A 73 8.09 20.59 5.14
C GLU A 73 7.32 20.35 6.45
N GLN A 74 6.07 19.89 6.37
CA GLN A 74 5.30 19.56 7.57
C GLN A 74 5.72 18.24 8.21
N GLN A 75 6.10 17.25 7.41
CA GLN A 75 6.48 15.93 7.92
C GLN A 75 7.87 15.90 8.56
N GLU A 76 8.83 16.73 8.11
CA GLU A 76 10.13 16.89 8.80
C GLU A 76 9.98 17.32 10.27
N VAL A 77 8.85 17.94 10.63
CA VAL A 77 8.57 18.44 11.98
C VAL A 77 7.92 17.37 12.87
N ASP A 78 7.21 16.37 12.30
CA ASP A 78 6.45 15.35 13.05
C ASP A 78 7.12 13.96 13.02
N GLY A 79 8.04 13.72 12.07
CA GLY A 79 8.82 12.48 11.95
C GLY A 79 10.31 12.71 12.29
N VAL A 80 10.76 12.20 13.45
CA VAL A 80 12.19 12.16 13.79
C VAL A 80 12.92 11.21 12.84
N SER A 81 13.45 11.73 11.74
CA SER A 81 14.76 11.41 11.12
C SER A 81 14.83 12.08 9.74
N GLY A 82 15.93 12.78 9.49
CA GLY A 82 16.06 13.68 8.34
C GLY A 82 16.05 12.97 6.98
N ALA A 83 15.49 13.69 6.00
CA ALA A 83 15.76 13.62 4.57
C ALA A 83 15.79 12.22 3.92
N THR A 84 14.63 11.75 3.47
CA THR A 84 14.55 11.02 2.20
C THR A 84 13.94 11.94 1.16
N GLN A 85 14.73 12.26 0.14
CA GLN A 85 14.55 13.31 -0.86
C GLN A 85 13.34 13.18 -1.79
N ASN A 86 12.39 12.26 -1.52
CA ASN A 86 11.28 12.03 -2.43
C ASN A 86 9.93 12.21 -1.75
N SER A 87 9.41 13.40 -2.00
CA SER A 87 8.18 13.87 -1.42
C SER A 87 7.28 14.53 -2.50
N SER A 88 7.58 14.24 -3.77
CA SER A 88 6.75 14.60 -4.92
C SER A 88 5.61 13.61 -5.12
N PHE A 89 4.48 14.08 -5.67
CA PHE A 89 3.31 13.33 -6.14
C PHE A 89 3.11 13.37 -7.66
N ASP A 90 4.17 13.60 -8.42
CA ASP A 90 4.11 13.41 -9.86
C ASP A 90 4.22 11.92 -10.19
N PRO A 91 3.20 11.29 -10.83
CA PRO A 91 3.32 9.97 -11.43
C PRO A 91 4.55 9.77 -12.31
N ALA A 92 5.09 10.83 -12.91
CA ALA A 92 6.33 10.80 -13.67
C ALA A 92 7.57 10.49 -12.80
N ASP A 93 7.65 11.05 -11.58
CA ASP A 93 8.70 10.77 -10.60
C ASP A 93 8.61 9.33 -10.03
N TYR A 94 7.48 8.68 -10.30
CA TYR A 94 7.16 7.30 -9.91
C TYR A 94 7.36 6.26 -11.03
N ILE A 95 7.74 6.69 -12.23
CA ILE A 95 7.99 5.81 -13.39
C ILE A 95 9.46 5.89 -13.83
N LEU A 96 10.09 7.05 -13.65
CA LEU A 96 11.50 7.30 -13.89
C LEU A 96 12.08 8.05 -12.68
N PRO A 97 13.17 7.55 -12.05
CA PRO A 97 13.81 8.28 -10.97
C PRO A 97 14.36 9.59 -11.52
N ALA A 98 14.05 10.69 -10.83
CA ALA A 98 14.61 12.01 -11.16
C ALA A 98 16.14 12.03 -11.06
N ASP A 99 16.70 11.16 -10.21
CA ASP A 99 18.13 10.91 -10.07
C ASP A 99 18.43 9.41 -10.32
N PRO A 100 18.94 9.04 -11.51
CA PRO A 100 19.31 7.66 -11.83
C PRO A 100 20.44 7.10 -10.96
N ASP A 101 21.27 7.95 -10.36
CA ASP A 101 22.38 7.55 -9.49
C ASP A 101 21.91 7.29 -8.05
N ASN A 102 20.69 7.71 -7.71
CA ASN A 102 20.03 7.45 -6.43
C ASN A 102 18.59 6.93 -6.64
N PRO A 103 18.43 5.70 -7.15
CA PRO A 103 17.12 5.12 -7.41
C PRO A 103 16.38 4.89 -6.10
N MET A 104 15.23 5.54 -5.96
CA MET A 104 14.34 5.38 -4.81
C MET A 104 13.29 4.30 -5.16
N PRO A 105 13.39 3.06 -4.63
CA PRO A 105 12.43 2.02 -4.95
C PRO A 105 11.06 2.34 -4.38
N TYR A 106 10.02 1.84 -5.02
CA TYR A 106 8.64 1.91 -4.54
C TYR A 106 8.13 0.52 -4.21
N ARG A 107 7.04 0.45 -3.46
CA ARG A 107 6.34 -0.81 -3.22
C ARG A 107 4.94 -0.71 -3.79
N LEU A 108 4.56 -1.68 -4.60
CA LEU A 108 3.15 -1.96 -4.86
C LEU A 108 2.63 -2.78 -3.68
N LEU A 109 1.56 -2.34 -3.05
CA LEU A 109 0.88 -3.10 -2.01
C LEU A 109 -0.53 -3.50 -2.48
N ILE A 110 -0.94 -4.69 -2.05
CA ILE A 110 -2.28 -5.23 -2.25
C ILE A 110 -2.78 -5.71 -0.89
N GLU A 111 -3.88 -5.16 -0.41
CA GLU A 111 -4.62 -5.72 0.72
C GLU A 111 -5.86 -6.42 0.18
N ILE A 112 -6.07 -7.65 0.61
CA ILE A 112 -7.18 -8.47 0.15
C ILE A 112 -7.83 -9.21 1.31
N ASP A 113 -9.16 -9.23 1.30
CA ASP A 113 -9.99 -9.86 2.33
C ASP A 113 -11.14 -10.62 1.69
N GLN A 114 -11.44 -11.82 2.18
CA GLN A 114 -12.60 -12.59 1.72
C GLN A 114 -13.75 -12.38 2.72
N PRO A 115 -14.90 -11.85 2.26
CA PRO A 115 -16.04 -11.65 3.14
C PRO A 115 -16.51 -12.95 3.81
N ASP A 116 -16.99 -12.80 5.05
CA ASP A 116 -17.71 -13.82 5.82
C ASP A 116 -16.93 -15.11 6.14
N ASP A 117 -15.58 -15.05 6.20
CA ASP A 117 -14.73 -16.21 6.52
C ASP A 117 -14.00 -16.14 7.88
N ASP A 118 -14.28 -15.10 8.65
CA ASP A 118 -13.70 -14.79 9.98
C ASP A 118 -12.17 -14.73 10.03
N GLN A 119 -11.50 -14.60 8.88
CA GLN A 119 -10.04 -14.44 8.79
C GLN A 119 -9.66 -12.96 8.61
N PRO A 120 -8.42 -12.59 9.01
CA PRO A 120 -7.93 -11.26 8.73
C PRO A 120 -7.58 -11.12 7.24
N SER A 121 -7.64 -9.87 6.75
CA SER A 121 -7.09 -9.50 5.47
C SER A 121 -5.59 -9.82 5.38
N LEU A 122 -5.09 -10.02 4.17
CA LEU A 122 -3.67 -10.20 3.90
C LEU A 122 -3.13 -9.07 3.06
N VAL A 123 -1.92 -8.62 3.43
CA VAL A 123 -1.16 -7.64 2.67
C VAL A 123 -0.04 -8.36 1.93
N TYR A 124 0.02 -8.09 0.63
CA TYR A 124 1.07 -8.50 -0.26
C TYR A 124 1.85 -7.26 -0.74
N SER A 125 3.12 -7.44 -1.05
CA SER A 125 3.95 -6.38 -1.61
C SER A 125 4.80 -6.86 -2.78
N ALA A 126 5.07 -5.96 -3.73
CA ALA A 126 6.11 -6.15 -4.74
C ALA A 126 6.99 -4.90 -4.77
N GLU A 127 8.30 -5.08 -4.63
CA GLU A 127 9.25 -3.98 -4.73
C GLU A 127 9.53 -3.66 -6.20
N VAL A 128 9.34 -2.40 -6.55
CA VAL A 128 9.62 -1.82 -7.86
C VAL A 128 10.94 -1.08 -7.78
N ASP A 129 12.00 -1.76 -8.22
CA ASP A 129 13.30 -1.14 -8.44
C ASP A 129 13.35 -0.54 -9.86
N ASN A 130 13.54 0.77 -9.96
CA ASN A 130 13.71 1.42 -11.26
C ASN A 130 15.11 1.34 -11.82
N ALA A 131 16.12 1.09 -10.98
CA ALA A 131 17.50 0.93 -11.40
C ALA A 131 17.67 -0.37 -12.20
N ASP A 132 17.01 -1.44 -11.74
CA ASP A 132 16.96 -2.75 -12.41
C ASP A 132 15.51 -3.14 -12.69
N PRO A 133 14.86 -2.57 -13.72
CA PRO A 133 13.48 -2.88 -14.05
C PRO A 133 13.36 -4.31 -14.57
N ARG A 134 12.89 -5.20 -13.71
CA ARG A 134 12.66 -6.60 -14.09
C ARG A 134 11.34 -6.76 -14.83
N ALA A 135 11.34 -7.68 -15.80
CA ALA A 135 10.13 -8.06 -16.53
C ALA A 135 9.06 -8.71 -15.63
N PHE A 136 9.46 -9.25 -14.48
CA PHE A 136 8.59 -9.88 -13.49
C PHE A 136 9.07 -9.53 -12.09
N GLN A 137 8.14 -9.12 -11.22
CA GLN A 137 8.38 -8.91 -9.80
C GLN A 137 7.60 -9.96 -9.01
N LEU A 138 8.20 -10.49 -7.96
CA LEU A 138 7.56 -11.48 -7.11
C LEU A 138 6.65 -10.76 -6.11
N LEU A 139 5.42 -11.26 -5.97
CA LEU A 139 4.48 -10.77 -4.99
C LEU A 139 4.74 -11.51 -3.67
N ASP A 140 5.27 -10.79 -2.68
CA ASP A 140 5.59 -11.31 -1.35
C ASP A 140 4.40 -11.12 -0.40
N LEU A 141 4.03 -12.17 0.32
CA LEU A 141 3.11 -12.06 1.45
C LEU A 141 3.84 -11.40 2.63
N VAL A 142 3.49 -10.15 2.95
CA VAL A 142 4.18 -9.39 4.01
C VAL A 142 3.53 -9.57 5.38
N GLY A 143 2.25 -9.92 5.43
CA GLY A 143 1.58 -10.25 6.69
C GLY A 143 0.09 -9.91 6.71
N TYR A 144 -0.51 -10.08 7.88
CA TYR A 144 -1.87 -9.64 8.15
C TYR A 144 -1.87 -8.35 9.00
N PRO A 145 -2.82 -7.43 8.80
CA PRO A 145 -2.92 -6.23 9.60
C PRO A 145 -3.36 -6.50 11.03
N LYS A 146 -2.70 -5.84 11.98
CA LYS A 146 -3.10 -5.83 13.39
C LYS A 146 -3.00 -4.43 13.95
N ARG A 147 -4.08 -3.99 14.62
CA ARG A 147 -4.08 -2.76 15.38
C ARG A 147 -3.26 -2.94 16.64
N GLU A 148 -2.33 -2.02 16.87
CA GLU A 148 -1.52 -1.97 18.08
C GLU A 148 -2.06 -0.94 19.07
N GLU A 149 -1.41 -0.86 20.24
CA GLU A 149 -1.63 0.26 21.15
C GLU A 149 -1.26 1.57 20.44
N ASN A 150 -1.98 2.64 20.78
CA ASN A 150 -1.67 3.94 20.22
C ASN A 150 -0.24 4.35 20.58
N ASP A 151 0.39 5.17 19.73
CA ASP A 151 1.73 5.70 19.99
C ASP A 151 1.75 6.63 21.22
N GLU A 152 2.94 7.10 21.61
CA GLU A 152 3.12 8.01 22.76
C GLU A 152 2.31 9.31 22.64
N ASN A 153 1.88 9.68 21.44
CA ASN A 153 1.05 10.85 21.15
C ASN A 153 -0.45 10.51 21.03
N GLY A 154 -0.85 9.27 21.32
CA GLY A 154 -2.22 8.79 21.24
C GLY A 154 -2.71 8.54 19.80
N ARG A 155 -1.82 8.48 18.81
CA ARG A 155 -2.15 8.20 17.41
C ARG A 155 -2.35 6.70 17.19
N GLU A 156 -3.30 6.36 16.34
CA GLU A 156 -3.57 4.98 15.93
C GLU A 156 -2.34 4.37 15.23
N VAL A 157 -2.02 3.11 15.56
CA VAL A 157 -0.92 2.35 14.96
C VAL A 157 -1.44 1.03 14.40
N TRP A 158 -1.04 0.73 13.17
CA TRP A 158 -1.27 -0.56 12.51
C TRP A 158 0.05 -1.13 12.02
N ALA A 159 0.27 -2.41 12.33
CA ALA A 159 1.45 -3.16 11.90
C ALA A 159 1.05 -4.43 11.15
N LEU A 160 2.00 -4.98 10.38
CA LEU A 160 1.84 -6.22 9.63
C LEU A 160 2.56 -7.34 10.38
N TYR A 161 1.82 -8.41 10.69
CA TYR A 161 2.32 -9.56 11.44
C TYR A 161 2.48 -10.77 10.53
N PHE A 162 3.48 -11.60 10.82
CA PHE A 162 3.68 -12.86 10.11
C PHE A 162 2.45 -13.76 10.24
N VAL A 163 2.06 -14.35 9.12
CA VAL A 163 0.96 -15.30 9.06
C VAL A 163 1.37 -16.60 9.77
N ASP A 164 0.64 -16.96 10.83
CA ASP A 164 0.71 -18.29 11.47
C ASP A 164 -0.35 -19.24 10.88
N GLU A 165 -0.40 -20.49 11.37
CA GLU A 165 -1.18 -21.58 10.78
C GLU A 165 -2.71 -21.36 10.53
N PRO A 166 -3.45 -20.41 11.16
CA PRO A 166 -4.90 -20.33 10.94
C PRO A 166 -5.34 -19.51 9.71
N VAL A 167 -4.46 -18.80 8.97
CA VAL A 167 -4.90 -18.04 7.79
C VAL A 167 -4.79 -18.91 6.53
N GLY A 168 -5.92 -19.50 6.11
CA GLY A 168 -5.99 -20.43 4.98
C GLY A 168 -6.70 -19.89 3.75
N SER A 169 -7.86 -19.23 3.91
CA SER A 169 -8.70 -18.80 2.77
C SER A 169 -8.09 -17.61 2.03
N ALA A 170 -7.53 -16.64 2.77
CA ALA A 170 -6.95 -15.43 2.20
C ALA A 170 -5.64 -15.68 1.43
N ILE A 171 -4.86 -16.71 1.80
CA ILE A 171 -3.63 -17.11 1.08
C ILE A 171 -3.94 -17.55 -0.35
N GLY A 172 -5.11 -18.16 -0.58
CA GLY A 172 -5.47 -18.69 -1.89
C GLY A 172 -6.15 -17.69 -2.84
N LEU A 173 -6.35 -16.42 -2.43
CA LEU A 173 -7.14 -15.46 -3.19
C LEU A 173 -6.37 -14.89 -4.38
N ILE A 174 -5.05 -14.72 -4.27
CA ILE A 174 -4.17 -14.23 -5.33
C ILE A 174 -3.16 -15.33 -5.67
N ASP A 175 -3.13 -15.74 -6.94
CA ASP A 175 -2.08 -16.64 -7.46
C ASP A 175 -0.86 -15.85 -7.94
N SER A 176 -1.10 -14.74 -8.64
CA SER A 176 -0.05 -13.86 -9.16
C SER A 176 -0.59 -12.47 -9.50
N ALA A 177 0.29 -11.48 -9.51
CA ALA A 177 0.03 -10.14 -10.01
C ALA A 177 1.11 -9.75 -11.03
N LEU A 178 0.70 -9.08 -12.11
CA LEU A 178 1.60 -8.52 -13.12
C LEU A 178 1.34 -7.02 -13.22
N LEU A 179 2.31 -6.23 -12.72
CA LEU A 179 2.35 -4.80 -12.94
C LEU A 179 3.11 -4.50 -14.23
N THR A 180 2.44 -3.88 -15.19
CA THR A 180 3.05 -3.37 -16.42
C THR A 180 3.14 -1.86 -16.33
N ILE A 181 4.35 -1.31 -16.44
CA ILE A 181 4.60 0.12 -16.44
C ILE A 181 5.08 0.50 -17.84
N ASP A 182 4.25 1.24 -18.59
CA ASP A 182 4.64 1.81 -19.86
C ASP A 182 5.62 2.96 -19.59
N ARG A 183 6.83 2.83 -20.13
CA ARG A 183 7.86 3.87 -20.05
C ARG A 183 7.96 4.58 -21.40
N PRO A 184 8.05 5.91 -21.43
CA PRO A 184 8.23 6.68 -22.67
C PRO A 184 9.58 6.41 -23.33
#